data_AF-X1NA49-F1
#
_entry.id   AF-X1NA49-F1
#
_cell.length_a   1.000
_cell.length_b   1.000
_cell.length_c   1.000
_cell.angle_alpha   90.00
_cell.angle_beta   90.00
_cell.angle_gamma   90.00
#
_symmetry.space_group_name_H-M   'P 1'
#
loop_
_entity.id
_entity.type
_entity.pdbx_description
1 polymer ?
#
loop_
_entity_poly.entity_id
_entity_poly.type
_entity_poly.pdbx_seq_one_letter_code
_entity_poly.pdbx_strand_id
1 'polypeptide(L)'
;LLNNLKKLLSQRKEDRLLIQSMWSSALIFYVRCFAKGKRYGLTSDIYQESKEALKLHDFFKNLRDKHVAHSVNPFEQVTTTLLLSDPRSSKKEVKGLYVWHNWLGCVSIKQLNDFLKLIHIAKTKVALKHKEYQSKVLEKAEQIPIDELYSKVTAIFEPPDMDDAGKPRS
;
A
#
# COMPACT_ATOMS: atom_id res chain seq x y z
N LEU A 1 -11.47 -5.56 -0.10
CA LEU A 1 -10.77 -4.63 -1.01
C LEU A 1 -10.06 -5.35 -2.17
N LEU A 2 -8.98 -6.12 -1.93
CA LEU A 2 -8.16 -6.68 -3.02
C LEU A 2 -8.86 -7.73 -3.90
N ASN A 3 -9.78 -8.54 -3.35
CA ASN A 3 -10.58 -9.48 -4.16
C ASN A 3 -11.53 -8.74 -5.12
N ASN A 4 -12.07 -7.60 -4.70
CA ASN A 4 -12.91 -6.75 -5.55
C ASN A 4 -12.08 -6.09 -6.65
N LEU A 5 -10.85 -5.63 -6.33
CA LEU A 5 -9.90 -5.12 -7.33
C LEU A 5 -9.58 -6.19 -8.38
N LYS A 6 -9.30 -7.43 -7.95
CA LYS A 6 -9.07 -8.56 -8.86
C LYS A 6 -10.27 -8.81 -9.78
N LYS A 7 -11.49 -8.77 -9.24
CA LYS A 7 -12.74 -8.92 -10.02
C LYS A 7 -12.88 -7.80 -11.07
N LEU A 8 -12.63 -6.55 -10.70
CA LEU A 8 -12.72 -5.40 -11.62
C LEU A 8 -11.73 -5.55 -12.79
N LEU A 9 -10.48 -5.94 -12.49
CA LEU A 9 -9.45 -6.18 -13.52
C LEU A 9 -9.82 -7.34 -14.47
N SER A 10 -10.38 -8.43 -13.93
CA SER A 10 -10.80 -9.58 -14.75
C SER A 10 -12.01 -9.29 -15.63
N GLN A 11 -12.91 -8.40 -15.19
CA GLN A 11 -14.13 -8.06 -15.92
C GLN A 11 -13.92 -6.97 -16.99
N ARG A 12 -12.70 -6.42 -17.12
CA ARG A 12 -12.37 -5.27 -17.98
C ARG A 12 -13.37 -4.10 -17.88
N LYS A 13 -14.03 -3.94 -16.73
CA LYS A 13 -14.89 -2.77 -16.48
C LYS A 13 -13.98 -1.54 -16.37
N GLU A 14 -14.27 -0.51 -17.16
CA GLU A 14 -13.42 0.67 -17.34
C GLU A 14 -13.51 1.71 -16.20
N ASP A 15 -13.86 1.32 -14.97
CA ASP A 15 -13.78 2.27 -13.85
C ASP A 15 -12.31 2.40 -13.39
N ARG A 16 -11.53 3.08 -14.23
CA ARG A 16 -10.08 3.28 -14.06
C ARG A 16 -9.79 4.02 -12.75
N LEU A 17 -10.65 4.96 -12.38
CA LEU A 17 -10.52 5.73 -11.14
C LEU A 17 -10.72 4.85 -9.91
N LEU A 18 -11.74 3.97 -9.93
CA LEU A 18 -11.96 3.01 -8.84
C LEU A 18 -10.81 2.00 -8.73
N ILE A 19 -10.33 1.46 -9.86
CA ILE A 19 -9.17 0.55 -9.88
C ILE A 19 -7.95 1.24 -9.26
N GLN A 20 -7.66 2.46 -9.69
CA GLN A 20 -6.57 3.29 -9.17
C GLN A 20 -6.70 3.56 -7.67
N SER A 21 -7.86 3.98 -7.21
CA SER A 21 -8.06 4.35 -5.80
C SER A 21 -7.91 3.13 -4.89
N MET A 22 -8.43 1.98 -5.31
CA MET A 22 -8.27 0.72 -4.59
C MET A 22 -6.82 0.23 -4.58
N TRP A 23 -6.13 0.28 -5.72
CA TRP A 23 -4.73 -0.12 -5.81
C TRP A 23 -3.83 0.77 -4.96
N SER A 24 -3.96 2.09 -5.11
CA SER A 24 -3.16 3.08 -4.38
C SER A 24 -3.39 2.96 -2.88
N SER A 25 -4.65 2.82 -2.45
CA SER A 25 -5.01 2.61 -1.04
C SER A 25 -4.38 1.33 -0.50
N ALA A 26 -4.48 0.21 -1.21
CA ALA A 26 -3.89 -1.05 -0.78
C ALA A 26 -2.37 -0.95 -0.61
N LEU A 27 -1.71 -0.28 -1.55
CA LEU A 27 -0.26 -0.09 -1.53
C LEU A 27 0.18 0.82 -0.37
N ILE A 28 -0.56 1.91 -0.11
CA ILE A 28 -0.35 2.78 1.04
C ILE A 28 -0.50 2.00 2.35
N PHE A 29 -1.60 1.27 2.53
CA PHE A 29 -1.82 0.49 3.76
C PHE A 29 -0.74 -0.56 3.97
N TYR A 30 -0.34 -1.26 2.91
CA TYR A 30 0.73 -2.23 2.98
C TYR A 30 2.05 -1.60 3.44
N VAL A 31 2.52 -0.54 2.77
CA VAL A 31 3.80 0.09 3.11
C VAL A 31 3.78 0.74 4.50
N ARG A 32 2.63 1.25 4.94
CA ARG A 32 2.46 1.78 6.30
C ARG A 32 2.72 0.74 7.39
N CYS A 33 2.50 -0.54 7.13
CA CYS A 33 2.86 -1.61 8.07
C CYS A 33 4.37 -1.72 8.29
N PHE A 34 5.19 -1.28 7.34
CA PHE A 34 6.66 -1.35 7.39
C PHE A 34 7.33 0.02 7.60
N ALA A 35 6.52 1.09 7.70
CA ALA A 35 7.03 2.42 7.95
C ALA A 35 7.52 2.53 9.40
N LYS A 36 8.75 3.05 9.57
CA LYS A 36 9.33 3.36 10.88
C LYS A 36 8.97 4.79 11.29
N GLY A 37 8.93 5.07 12.60
CA GLY A 37 8.59 6.38 13.16
C GLY A 37 8.11 6.24 14.61
N LYS A 38 7.11 7.03 15.04
CA LYS A 38 6.45 6.88 16.35
C LYS A 38 5.66 5.57 16.54
N ARG A 39 5.73 4.63 15.59
CA ARG A 39 5.04 3.34 15.62
C ARG A 39 6.06 2.20 15.53
N TYR A 40 5.80 1.11 16.23
CA TYR A 40 6.45 -0.17 15.95
C TYR A 40 5.94 -0.68 14.60
N GLY A 41 6.79 -0.59 13.58
CA GLY A 41 6.52 -1.13 12.25
C GLY A 41 7.10 -2.53 12.10
N LEU A 42 6.54 -3.30 11.16
CA LEU A 42 7.15 -4.54 10.68
C LEU A 42 8.49 -4.23 10.01
N THR A 43 9.42 -5.16 10.15
CA THR A 43 10.68 -5.15 9.40
C THR A 43 10.59 -6.14 8.24
N SER A 44 11.47 -6.00 7.25
CA SER A 44 11.52 -6.93 6.10
C SER A 44 12.02 -8.32 6.49
N ASP A 45 12.54 -8.49 7.72
CA ASP A 45 12.92 -9.77 8.33
C ASP A 45 11.80 -10.82 8.31
N ILE A 46 10.52 -10.40 8.32
CA ILE A 46 9.39 -11.32 8.23
C ILE A 46 9.39 -12.15 6.92
N TYR A 47 10.16 -11.71 5.92
CA TYR A 47 10.34 -12.36 4.63
C TYR A 47 11.71 -13.02 4.46
N GLN A 48 12.56 -13.09 5.50
CA GLN A 48 13.94 -13.60 5.41
C GLN A 48 14.03 -15.03 4.85
N GLU A 49 13.00 -15.85 5.07
CA GLU A 49 12.90 -17.23 4.57
C GLU A 49 12.63 -17.33 3.06
N SER A 50 12.29 -16.21 2.40
CA SER A 50 11.99 -16.18 0.96
C SER A 50 12.62 -14.97 0.29
N LYS A 51 13.71 -15.22 -0.46
CA LYS A 51 14.36 -14.20 -1.31
C LYS A 51 13.39 -13.60 -2.34
N GLU A 52 12.43 -14.39 -2.83
CA GLU A 52 11.41 -13.92 -3.75
C GLU A 52 10.43 -12.95 -3.05
N ALA A 53 9.99 -13.27 -1.83
CA ALA A 53 9.11 -12.39 -1.05
C ALA A 53 9.81 -11.06 -0.71
N LEU A 54 11.10 -11.08 -0.39
CA LEU A 54 11.89 -9.85 -0.21
C LEU A 54 11.94 -9.00 -1.47
N LYS A 55 12.24 -9.60 -2.64
CA LYS A 55 12.22 -8.88 -3.92
C LYS A 55 10.86 -8.27 -4.22
N LEU A 56 9.77 -9.00 -3.95
CA LEU A 56 8.41 -8.49 -4.12
C LEU A 56 8.10 -7.35 -3.15
N HIS A 57 8.51 -7.45 -1.88
CA HIS A 57 8.38 -6.39 -0.89
C HIS A 57 9.06 -5.10 -1.36
N ASP A 58 10.33 -5.18 -1.78
CA ASP A 58 11.08 -4.03 -2.27
C ASP A 58 10.45 -3.44 -3.52
N PHE A 59 9.99 -4.30 -4.45
CA PHE A 59 9.27 -3.86 -5.64
C PHE A 59 8.04 -3.03 -5.29
N PHE A 60 7.13 -3.54 -4.44
CA PHE A 60 5.90 -2.83 -4.09
C PHE A 60 6.15 -1.58 -3.24
N LYS A 61 7.15 -1.61 -2.35
CA LYS A 61 7.57 -0.43 -1.60
C LYS A 61 8.09 0.66 -2.52
N ASN A 62 8.98 0.32 -3.46
CA ASN A 62 9.50 1.25 -4.46
C ASN A 62 8.41 1.76 -5.40
N LEU A 63 7.46 0.89 -5.76
CA LEU A 63 6.30 1.28 -6.54
C LEU A 63 5.49 2.35 -5.78
N ARG A 64 5.24 2.20 -4.48
CA ARG A 64 4.56 3.23 -3.67
C ARG A 64 5.34 4.54 -3.66
N ASP A 65 6.63 4.46 -3.34
CA ASP A 65 7.50 5.62 -3.18
C ASP A 65 7.55 6.43 -4.49
N LYS A 66 7.56 5.75 -5.65
CA LYS A 66 7.57 6.37 -6.97
C LYS A 66 6.16 6.80 -7.45
N HIS A 67 5.12 6.04 -7.19
CA HIS A 67 3.76 6.36 -7.66
C HIS A 67 3.02 7.41 -6.83
N VAL A 68 3.36 7.53 -5.54
CA VAL A 68 2.57 8.33 -4.59
C VAL A 68 3.40 9.46 -3.97
N ALA A 69 4.71 9.29 -3.81
CA ALA A 69 5.55 10.27 -3.11
C ALA A 69 6.47 11.10 -4.04
N HIS A 70 6.90 10.58 -5.19
CA HIS A 70 7.80 11.27 -6.12
C HIS A 70 7.47 10.97 -7.61
N SER A 71 6.77 11.89 -8.30
CA SER A 71 6.23 11.75 -9.68
C SER A 71 7.28 11.72 -10.82
N VAL A 72 8.57 11.52 -10.52
CA VAL A 72 9.62 11.43 -11.56
C VAL A 72 9.97 9.95 -11.82
N ASN A 73 9.15 9.23 -12.59
CA ASN A 73 9.44 7.83 -12.93
C ASN A 73 8.84 7.37 -14.29
N PRO A 74 9.34 6.28 -14.89
CA PRO A 74 8.89 5.78 -16.20
C PRO A 74 7.43 5.31 -16.28
N PHE A 75 6.74 5.20 -15.15
CA PHE A 75 5.35 4.78 -15.05
C PHE A 75 4.36 5.95 -15.15
N GLU A 76 4.86 7.18 -15.28
CA GLU A 76 4.12 8.36 -15.69
C GLU A 76 4.86 9.00 -16.87
N GLN A 77 4.26 8.97 -18.05
CA GLN A 77 4.84 9.53 -19.27
C GLN A 77 3.88 10.55 -19.85
N VAL A 78 4.38 11.76 -20.05
CA VAL A 78 3.73 12.80 -20.84
C VAL A 78 4.49 12.89 -22.15
N THR A 79 3.86 12.50 -23.25
CA THR A 79 4.43 12.66 -24.60
C THR A 79 3.63 13.73 -25.33
N THR A 80 4.30 14.81 -25.70
CA THR A 80 3.70 15.84 -26.55
C THR A 80 4.00 15.53 -28.00
N THR A 81 2.96 15.45 -28.84
CA THR A 81 3.08 15.14 -30.26
C THR A 81 2.39 16.21 -31.11
N LEU A 82 2.91 16.41 -32.32
CA LEU A 82 2.27 17.30 -33.30
C LEU A 82 1.26 16.50 -34.10
N LEU A 83 0.05 17.02 -34.22
CA LEU A 83 -0.95 16.52 -35.16
C LEU A 83 -0.65 17.14 -36.52
N LEU A 84 -0.32 16.31 -37.50
CA LEU A 84 -0.02 16.75 -38.86
C LEU A 84 -1.19 16.45 -39.79
N SER A 85 -1.32 17.22 -40.87
CA SER A 85 -2.17 16.87 -42.01
C SER A 85 -1.78 15.51 -42.62
N ASP A 86 -2.72 14.81 -43.26
CA ASP A 86 -2.45 13.52 -43.95
C ASP A 86 -1.24 13.69 -44.89
N PRO A 87 -0.23 12.78 -44.84
CA PRO A 87 0.94 12.85 -45.70
C PRO A 87 0.64 12.90 -47.20
N ARG A 88 -0.53 12.42 -47.63
CA ARG A 88 -1.03 12.40 -49.01
C ARG A 88 -1.79 13.68 -49.39
N SER A 89 -2.05 14.57 -48.45
CA SER A 89 -2.67 15.87 -48.69
C SER A 89 -1.72 16.77 -49.48
N SER A 90 -2.27 17.52 -50.45
CA SER A 90 -1.52 18.54 -51.20
C SER A 90 -1.05 19.69 -50.30
N LYS A 91 -1.79 19.98 -49.22
CA LYS A 91 -1.41 20.95 -48.20
C LYS A 91 -0.85 20.24 -46.98
N LYS A 92 0.44 20.45 -46.71
CA LYS A 92 1.13 19.96 -45.51
C LYS A 92 1.14 21.06 -44.44
N GLU A 93 0.50 20.79 -43.32
CA GLU A 93 0.43 21.75 -42.21
C GLU A 93 0.37 21.05 -40.85
N VAL A 94 0.83 21.77 -39.83
CA VAL A 94 0.61 21.38 -38.44
C VAL A 94 -0.84 21.71 -38.10
N LYS A 95 -1.63 20.69 -37.80
CA LYS A 95 -3.04 20.81 -37.45
C LYS A 95 -3.26 21.07 -35.96
N GLY A 96 -2.28 20.76 -35.13
CA GLY A 96 -2.36 21.05 -33.70
C GLY A 96 -1.31 20.33 -32.88
N LEU A 97 -1.52 20.41 -31.57
CA LEU A 97 -0.71 19.75 -30.55
C LEU A 97 -1.59 18.72 -29.84
N TYR A 98 -1.07 17.52 -29.63
CA TYR A 98 -1.71 16.51 -28.81
C TYR A 98 -0.79 16.16 -27.64
N VAL A 99 -1.35 16.04 -26.45
CA VAL A 99 -0.62 15.61 -25.26
C VAL A 99 -1.14 14.23 -24.88
N TRP A 100 -0.27 13.23 -24.92
CA TRP A 100 -0.57 11.88 -24.50
C TRP A 100 -0.02 11.66 -23.10
N HIS A 101 -0.91 11.41 -22.14
CA HIS A 101 -0.55 11.01 -20.78
C HIS A 101 -0.76 9.49 -20.64
N ASN A 102 0.32 8.77 -20.30
CA ASN A 102 0.29 7.36 -19.96
C ASN A 102 0.68 7.20 -18.50
N TRP A 103 -0.16 6.52 -17.75
CA TRP A 103 0.04 6.34 -16.31
C TRP A 103 -0.28 4.90 -15.91
N LEU A 104 0.61 4.26 -15.16
CA LEU A 104 0.37 2.92 -14.63
C LEU A 104 -0.60 3.00 -13.44
N GLY A 105 -1.89 2.83 -13.72
CA GLY A 105 -2.92 2.91 -12.69
C GLY A 105 -3.05 1.70 -11.78
N CYS A 106 -2.62 0.54 -12.24
CA CYS A 106 -2.59 -0.70 -11.45
C CYS A 106 -1.60 -1.69 -12.05
N VAL A 107 -1.10 -2.61 -11.23
CA VAL A 107 -0.27 -3.73 -11.66
C VAL A 107 -1.09 -4.79 -12.41
N SER A 108 -0.42 -5.67 -13.14
CA SER A 108 -1.05 -6.81 -13.81
C SER A 108 -1.72 -7.78 -12.82
N ILE A 109 -2.67 -8.60 -13.30
CA ILE A 109 -3.33 -9.63 -12.47
C ILE A 109 -2.30 -10.58 -11.83
N LYS A 110 -1.23 -10.94 -12.57
CA LYS A 110 -0.14 -11.77 -12.03
C LYS A 110 0.52 -11.08 -10.82
N GLN A 111 0.94 -9.83 -10.99
CA GLN A 111 1.56 -9.05 -9.92
C GLN A 111 0.61 -8.81 -8.74
N LEU A 112 -0.69 -8.62 -8.99
CA LEU A 112 -1.69 -8.52 -7.93
C LEU A 112 -1.80 -9.83 -7.13
N ASN A 113 -1.72 -10.99 -7.79
CA ASN A 113 -1.68 -12.28 -7.08
C ASN A 113 -0.38 -12.44 -6.28
N ASP A 114 0.77 -12.01 -6.82
CA ASP A 114 2.05 -12.03 -6.12
C ASP A 114 2.00 -11.11 -4.88
N PHE A 115 1.35 -9.96 -4.97
CA PHE A 115 1.08 -9.06 -3.83
C PHE A 115 0.19 -9.70 -2.77
N LEU A 116 -0.88 -10.38 -3.18
CA LEU A 116 -1.78 -11.10 -2.26
C LEU A 116 -1.05 -12.19 -1.48
N LYS A 117 -0.17 -12.95 -2.14
CA LYS A 117 0.69 -13.95 -1.47
C LYS A 117 1.60 -13.29 -0.44
N LEU A 118 2.22 -12.16 -0.80
CA LEU A 118 3.10 -11.41 0.09
C LEU A 118 2.39 -10.90 1.35
N ILE A 119 1.15 -10.41 1.19
CA ILE A 119 0.28 -10.01 2.32
C ILE A 119 -0.07 -11.22 3.18
N HIS A 120 -0.39 -12.36 2.57
CA HIS A 120 -0.72 -13.58 3.30
C HIS A 120 0.46 -14.03 4.18
N ILE A 121 1.68 -14.05 3.64
CA ILE A 121 2.89 -14.38 4.40
C ILE A 121 3.05 -13.46 5.60
N ALA A 122 2.95 -12.14 5.40
CA ALA A 122 3.07 -11.16 6.49
C ALA A 122 1.99 -11.36 7.55
N LYS A 123 0.73 -11.52 7.14
CA LYS A 123 -0.39 -11.75 8.07
C LYS A 123 -0.18 -13.00 8.92
N THR A 124 0.29 -14.09 8.31
CA THR A 124 0.57 -15.34 9.03
C THR A 124 1.69 -15.16 10.05
N LYS A 125 2.82 -14.54 9.67
CA LYS A 125 3.94 -14.29 10.60
C LYS A 125 3.54 -13.35 11.74
N VAL A 126 2.76 -12.31 11.47
CA VAL A 126 2.24 -11.39 12.50
C VAL A 126 1.29 -12.10 13.45
N ALA A 127 0.40 -12.96 12.95
CA ALA A 127 -0.51 -13.74 13.79
C ALA A 127 0.24 -14.70 14.73
N LEU A 128 1.34 -15.30 14.26
CA LEU A 128 2.20 -16.15 15.09
C LEU A 128 2.88 -15.34 16.20
N LYS A 129 3.52 -14.22 15.85
CA LYS A 129 4.14 -13.32 16.84
C LYS A 129 3.11 -12.78 17.83
N HIS A 130 1.91 -12.43 17.38
CA HIS A 130 0.83 -11.97 18.26
C HIS A 130 0.49 -13.03 19.31
N LYS A 131 0.29 -14.29 18.91
CA LYS A 131 0.03 -15.39 19.84
C LYS A 131 1.18 -15.57 20.83
N GLU A 132 2.42 -15.56 20.36
CA GLU A 132 3.62 -15.68 21.19
C GLU A 132 3.68 -14.57 22.26
N TYR A 133 3.52 -13.30 21.86
CA TYR A 133 3.57 -12.18 22.79
C TYR A 133 2.36 -12.14 23.72
N GLN A 134 1.18 -12.55 23.25
CA GLN A 134 -0.01 -12.69 24.10
C GLN A 134 0.26 -13.69 25.23
N SER A 135 0.82 -14.87 24.92
CA SER A 135 1.21 -15.86 25.94
C SER A 135 2.24 -15.29 26.92
N LYS A 136 3.29 -14.63 26.42
CA LYS A 136 4.32 -14.00 27.26
C LYS A 136 3.77 -12.92 28.20
N VAL A 137 2.78 -12.15 27.73
CA VAL A 137 2.12 -11.12 28.55
C VAL A 137 1.26 -11.77 29.63
N LEU A 138 0.51 -12.82 29.29
CA LEU A 138 -0.32 -13.55 30.26
C LEU A 138 0.53 -14.23 31.33
N GLU A 139 1.60 -14.93 30.95
CA GLU A 139 2.54 -15.57 31.90
C GLU A 139 3.14 -14.54 32.89
N LYS A 140 3.46 -13.33 32.42
CA LYS A 140 3.94 -12.25 33.28
C LYS A 140 2.84 -11.68 34.16
N ALA A 141 1.63 -11.55 33.65
CA ALA A 141 0.49 -11.04 34.41
C ALA A 141 0.13 -11.99 35.56
N GLU A 142 0.20 -13.31 35.36
CA GLU A 142 -0.05 -14.33 36.39
C GLU A 142 0.93 -14.26 37.56
N GLN A 143 2.12 -13.68 37.36
CA GLN A 143 3.13 -13.49 38.40
C GLN A 143 2.92 -12.22 39.23
N ILE A 144 2.03 -11.32 38.80
CA ILE A 144 1.75 -10.05 39.47
C ILE A 144 0.49 -10.24 40.34
N PRO A 145 0.51 -9.85 41.63
CA PRO A 145 -0.69 -9.87 42.46
C PRO A 145 -1.85 -9.12 41.81
N ILE A 146 -3.04 -9.71 41.86
CA ILE A 146 -4.22 -9.19 41.15
C ILE A 146 -4.57 -7.75 41.57
N ASP A 147 -4.36 -7.40 42.84
CA ASP A 147 -4.60 -6.06 43.37
C ASP A 147 -3.64 -5.02 42.78
N GLU A 148 -2.38 -5.40 42.54
CA GLU A 148 -1.40 -4.53 41.88
C GLU A 148 -1.80 -4.29 40.41
N LEU A 149 -2.32 -5.30 39.71
CA LEU A 149 -2.85 -5.14 38.36
C LEU A 149 -4.02 -4.16 38.31
N TYR A 150 -4.99 -4.28 39.23
CA TYR A 150 -6.11 -3.35 39.33
C TYR A 150 -5.67 -1.91 39.60
N SER A 151 -4.63 -1.71 40.41
CA SER A 151 -4.09 -0.36 40.69
C SER A 151 -3.49 0.33 39.45
N LYS A 152 -3.13 -0.44 38.42
CA LYS A 152 -2.52 0.04 37.16
C LYS A 152 -3.51 0.19 36.01
N VAL A 153 -4.79 -0.16 36.19
CA VAL A 153 -5.80 0.01 35.13
C VAL A 153 -6.15 1.48 35.01
N THR A 154 -5.48 2.19 34.08
CA THR A 154 -5.75 3.60 33.76
C THR A 154 -6.65 3.80 32.54
N ALA A 155 -7.16 2.72 31.94
CA ALA A 155 -7.77 2.78 30.62
C ALA A 155 -9.21 3.30 30.64
N ILE A 156 -9.36 4.63 30.69
CA ILE A 156 -10.52 5.29 30.09
C ILE A 156 -10.15 5.51 28.62
N PHE A 157 -10.74 4.73 27.72
CA PHE A 157 -10.63 4.99 26.28
C PHE A 157 -11.64 6.08 25.92
N GLU A 158 -11.16 7.31 25.74
CA GLU A 158 -11.94 8.37 25.11
C GLU A 158 -11.70 8.31 23.59
N PRO A 159 -12.75 8.18 22.77
CA PRO A 159 -12.58 8.22 21.33
C PRO A 159 -12.06 9.60 20.91
N PRO A 160 -11.09 9.68 19.98
CA PRO A 160 -10.57 10.96 19.52
C PRO A 160 -11.64 11.77 18.79
N ASP A 161 -11.64 13.09 18.97
CA ASP A 161 -12.54 14.05 18.32
C ASP A 161 -11.82 14.84 17.19
N MET A 162 -12.54 15.70 16.48
CA MET A 162 -12.02 16.53 15.39
C MET A 162 -10.78 17.35 15.80
N ASP A 163 -10.79 17.88 17.03
CA ASP A 163 -9.69 18.69 17.56
C ASP A 163 -8.40 17.88 17.81
N ASP A 164 -8.49 16.55 17.84
CA ASP A 164 -7.34 15.67 18.04
C ASP A 164 -6.60 15.35 16.73
N ALA A 165 -7.16 15.72 15.56
CA ALA A 165 -6.58 15.39 14.26
C ALA A 165 -5.14 15.92 14.07
N GLY A 166 -4.81 17.06 14.71
CA GLY A 166 -3.47 17.65 14.69
C GLY A 166 -2.55 17.21 15.84
N LYS A 167 -3.08 16.50 16.85
CA LYS A 167 -2.34 16.16 18.06
C LYS A 167 -1.56 14.86 17.87
N PRO A 168 -0.36 14.71 18.47
CA PRO A 168 0.29 13.40 18.56
C PRO A 168 -0.56 12.48 19.45
N ARG A 169 -0.46 11.16 19.24
CA ARG A 169 -1.01 10.22 20.24
C ARG A 169 -0.35 10.48 21.59
N SER A 170 -1.18 10.62 22.62
CA SER A 170 -0.81 10.52 24.04
C SER A 170 -0.25 9.14 24.36
#